data_AF-A0A4Y2BEG2-F1
#
_entry.id   AF-A0A4Y2BEG2-F1
#
_cell.length_a   1.000
_cell.length_b   1.000
_cell.length_c   1.000
_cell.angle_alpha   90.00
_cell.angle_beta   90.00
_cell.angle_gamma   90.00
#
_symmetry.space_group_name_H-M   'P 1'
#
loop_
_entity.id
_entity.type
_entity.pdbx_description
1 polymer ?
#
loop_
_entity_poly.entity_id
_entity_poly.type
_entity_poly.pdbx_seq_one_letter_code
_entity_poly.pdbx_strand_id
1 'polypeptide(L)'
;LDELPNDEDNLLLLTDSLSVLQALANLSIKSNKIILRLAAKIATREKFHQNIVLLWTPGHAGIKWNEKADNLARRVTESDLSIHWVTVEDIIT
;
A
#
# COMPACT_ATOMS: atom_id res chain seq x y z
N LEU A 1 2.74 11.18 -9.66
CA LEU A 1 2.84 9.92 -8.89
C LEU A 1 2.95 10.34 -7.45
N ASP A 2 1.79 10.47 -6.83
CA ASP A 2 1.58 11.26 -5.61
C ASP A 2 2.34 10.71 -4.41
N GLU A 3 2.76 11.63 -3.55
CA GLU A 3 3.45 11.33 -2.31
C GLU A 3 2.49 10.67 -1.31
N LEU A 4 3.01 9.76 -0.48
CA LEU A 4 2.21 9.21 0.63
C LEU A 4 1.82 10.38 1.55
N PRO A 5 0.63 10.37 2.19
CA PRO A 5 0.13 11.48 2.98
C PRO A 5 1.16 11.81 4.04
N ASN A 6 1.51 13.09 4.17
CA ASN A 6 2.59 13.56 5.03
C ASN A 6 2.18 13.65 6.51
N ASP A 7 1.05 13.02 6.88
CA ASP A 7 0.60 12.96 8.27
C ASP A 7 1.71 12.30 9.10
N GLU A 8 2.10 12.98 10.18
CA GLU A 8 3.17 12.59 11.11
C GLU A 8 2.88 11.26 11.83
N ASP A 9 1.71 10.67 11.58
CA ASP A 9 1.24 9.46 12.21
C ASP A 9 1.84 8.18 11.59
N ASN A 10 1.92 7.16 12.44
CA ASN A 10 2.20 5.81 12.00
C ASN A 10 1.04 5.29 11.15
N LEU A 11 1.35 4.69 10.00
CA LEU A 11 0.38 4.15 9.07
C LEU A 11 0.25 2.64 9.24
N LEU A 12 -0.97 2.12 9.20
CA LEU A 12 -1.26 0.69 9.05
C LEU A 12 -1.77 0.44 7.63
N LEU A 13 -1.00 -0.29 6.81
CA LEU A 13 -1.40 -0.68 5.47
C LEU A 13 -1.80 -2.15 5.47
N LEU A 14 -3.06 -2.42 5.11
CA LEU A 14 -3.57 -3.76 4.90
C LEU A 14 -3.41 -4.12 3.42
N THR A 15 -2.91 -5.32 3.14
CA THR A 15 -2.73 -5.81 1.77
C THR A 15 -2.97 -7.30 1.68
N ASP A 16 -3.62 -7.74 0.61
CA ASP A 16 -3.76 -9.16 0.27
C ASP A 16 -2.62 -9.70 -0.58
N SER A 17 -1.70 -8.84 -0.99
CA SER A 17 -0.55 -9.22 -1.81
C SER A 17 0.56 -9.85 -0.96
N LEU A 18 0.38 -11.13 -0.61
CA LEU A 18 1.38 -11.89 0.14
C LEU A 18 2.75 -11.89 -0.56
N SER A 19 2.76 -11.92 -1.90
CA SER A 19 3.98 -11.88 -2.71
C SER A 19 4.76 -10.57 -2.53
N VAL A 20 4.08 -9.43 -2.36
CA VAL A 20 4.73 -8.15 -2.08
C VAL A 20 5.38 -8.18 -0.70
N LEU A 21 4.68 -8.70 0.31
CA LEU A 21 5.23 -8.83 1.67
C LEU A 21 6.46 -9.74 1.70
N GLN A 22 6.40 -10.88 1.01
CA GLN A 22 7.52 -11.80 0.86
C GLN A 22 8.70 -11.15 0.13
N ALA A 23 8.44 -10.37 -0.92
CA ALA A 23 9.49 -9.67 -1.68
C ALA A 23 10.16 -8.56 -0.85
N LEU A 24 9.40 -7.85 -0.01
CA LEU A 24 9.93 -6.87 0.93
C LEU A 24 10.74 -7.52 2.06
N ALA A 25 10.30 -8.68 2.56
CA ALA A 25 11.04 -9.44 3.58
C ALA A 25 12.35 -10.04 3.04
N ASN A 26 12.43 -10.30 1.73
CA ASN A 26 13.58 -10.91 1.06
C ASN A 26 14.25 -9.93 0.06
N LEU A 27 14.45 -8.68 0.48
CA LEU A 27 15.06 -7.65 -0.36
C LEU A 27 16.50 -8.01 -0.77
N SER A 28 16.82 -7.77 -2.04
CA SER A 28 18.17 -7.86 -2.57
C SER A 28 18.38 -6.85 -3.69
N ILE A 29 19.62 -6.62 -4.10
CA ILE A 29 19.93 -5.75 -5.25
C ILE A 29 19.32 -6.23 -6.58
N LYS A 30 18.93 -7.52 -6.65
CA LYS A 30 18.29 -8.13 -7.82
C LYS A 30 16.75 -8.06 -7.75
N SER A 31 16.17 -7.54 -6.66
CA SER A 31 14.72 -7.43 -6.51
C SER A 31 14.12 -6.51 -7.59
N ASN A 32 12.83 -6.72 -7.88
CA ASN A 32 12.11 -5.90 -8.85
C ASN A 32 12.20 -4.40 -8.47
N LYS A 33 12.42 -3.53 -9.46
CA LYS A 33 12.55 -2.07 -9.26
C LYS A 33 11.38 -1.46 -8.50
N ILE A 34 10.16 -1.98 -8.67
CA ILE A 34 8.97 -1.52 -7.96
C ILE A 34 9.07 -1.84 -6.47
N ILE A 35 9.50 -3.05 -6.11
CA ILE A 35 9.72 -3.46 -4.71
C ILE A 35 10.83 -2.63 -4.07
N LEU A 36 11.93 -2.39 -4.79
CA LEU A 36 13.01 -1.52 -4.31
C LEU A 36 12.53 -0.09 -4.06
N ARG A 37 11.70 0.46 -4.96
CA ARG A 37 11.13 1.80 -4.80
C ARG A 37 10.17 1.87 -3.61
N LEU A 38 9.37 0.82 -3.40
CA LEU A 38 8.47 0.71 -2.25
C LEU A 38 9.28 0.65 -0.94
N ALA A 39 10.31 -0.18 -0.87
CA ALA A 39 11.20 -0.28 0.28
C ALA A 39 11.88 1.06 0.61
N ALA A 40 12.34 1.79 -0.41
CA ALA A 40 12.93 3.11 -0.23
C ALA A 40 11.94 4.12 0.38
N LYS A 41 10.65 4.09 -0.03
CA LYS A 41 9.61 4.94 0.56
C LYS A 41 9.33 4.58 2.02
N ILE A 42 9.27 3.28 2.34
CA ILE A 42 9.09 2.80 3.72
C ILE A 42 10.26 3.26 4.60
N ALA A 43 11.50 3.02 4.17
CA ALA A 43 12.70 3.42 4.91
C ALA A 43 12.81 4.94 5.07
N THR A 44 12.35 5.71 4.07
CA THR A 44 12.31 7.18 4.17
C THR A 44 11.42 7.63 5.33
N ARG A 45 10.21 7.06 5.46
CA ARG A 45 9.32 7.41 6.57
C ARG A 45 9.84 6.95 7.93
N GLU A 46 10.46 5.76 8.01
CA GLU A 46 11.11 5.27 9.23
C GLU A 46 12.16 6.25 9.75
N LYS A 47 12.96 6.85 8.84
CA LYS A 47 13.95 7.88 9.18
C LYS A 47 13.32 9.13 9.82
N PHE A 48 12.07 9.43 9.52
CA PHE A 48 11.31 10.54 10.10
C PHE A 48 10.40 10.11 11.25
N HIS A 49 10.57 8.91 11.80
CA HIS A 49 9.75 8.33 12.88
C HIS A 49 8.26 8.16 12.51
N GLN A 50 7.95 8.05 11.23
CA GLN A 50 6.59 7.90 10.69
C GLN A 50 6.36 6.45 10.20
N ASN A 51 6.28 5.48 11.11
CA ASN A 51 6.37 4.07 10.73
C ASN A 51 5.20 3.60 9.85
N ILE A 52 5.49 2.69 8.92
CA ILE A 52 4.46 1.95 8.18
C ILE A 52 4.45 0.51 8.68
N VAL A 53 3.33 0.07 9.23
CA VAL A 53 3.05 -1.33 9.57
C VAL A 53 2.32 -1.97 8.40
N LEU A 54 2.86 -3.07 7.88
CA LEU A 54 2.22 -3.86 6.82
C LEU A 54 1.52 -5.07 7.42
N LEU A 55 0.22 -5.21 7.20
CA LEU A 55 -0.58 -6.35 7.66
C LEU A 55 -1.16 -7.11 6.47
N TRP A 56 -0.95 -8.43 6.46
CA TRP A 56 -1.56 -9.28 5.45
C TRP A 56 -3.04 -9.55 5.76
N THR A 57 -3.87 -9.50 4.72
CA THR A 57 -5.28 -9.92 4.76
C THR A 57 -5.60 -10.90 3.64
N PRO A 58 -6.51 -11.87 3.82
CA PRO A 58 -6.92 -12.73 2.71
C PRO A 58 -7.73 -11.93 1.67
N GLY A 59 -7.34 -12.03 0.40
CA GLY A 59 -8.09 -11.48 -0.73
C GLY A 59 -9.38 -12.25 -0.98
N HIS A 60 -10.41 -11.57 -1.51
CA HIS A 60 -11.73 -12.15 -1.82
C HIS A 60 -12.44 -12.84 -0.64
N ALA A 61 -12.14 -12.43 0.59
CA ALA A 61 -12.67 -13.03 1.82
C ALA A 61 -13.92 -12.34 2.40
N GLY A 62 -14.60 -11.46 1.65
CA GLY A 62 -15.70 -10.66 2.19
C GLY A 62 -15.26 -9.42 2.98
N ILE A 63 -13.95 -9.11 3.00
CA ILE A 63 -13.44 -7.91 3.68
C ILE A 63 -13.76 -6.69 2.81
N LYS A 64 -14.84 -5.97 3.17
CA LYS A 64 -15.39 -4.81 2.43
C LYS A 64 -14.30 -3.86 1.89
N TRP A 65 -13.27 -3.58 2.68
CA TRP A 65 -12.20 -2.63 2.31
C TRP A 65 -11.21 -3.17 1.30
N ASN A 66 -10.80 -4.44 1.43
CA ASN A 66 -9.95 -5.08 0.44
C ASN A 66 -10.71 -5.18 -0.89
N GLU A 67 -11.97 -5.58 -0.84
CA GLU A 67 -12.81 -5.68 -2.04
C GLU A 67 -13.04 -4.31 -2.71
N LYS A 68 -13.18 -3.23 -1.93
CA LYS A 68 -13.26 -1.87 -2.47
C LYS A 68 -11.94 -1.50 -3.16
N ALA A 69 -10.79 -1.79 -2.53
CA ALA A 69 -9.46 -1.55 -3.10
C ALA A 69 -9.24 -2.35 -4.40
N ASP A 70 -9.56 -3.64 -4.42
CA ASP A 70 -9.47 -4.51 -5.60
C ASP A 70 -10.33 -3.98 -6.75
N ASN A 71 -11.56 -3.57 -6.43
CA ASN A 71 -12.49 -3.03 -7.41
C ASN A 71 -12.03 -1.67 -7.95
N LEU A 72 -11.38 -0.84 -7.15
CA LEU A 72 -10.79 0.41 -7.62
C LEU A 72 -9.59 0.11 -8.53
N ALA A 73 -8.66 -0.75 -8.08
CA ALA A 73 -7.50 -1.16 -8.87
C ALA A 73 -7.89 -1.78 -10.22
N ARG A 74 -8.97 -2.56 -10.27
CA ARG A 74 -9.51 -3.15 -11.52
C ARG A 74 -10.17 -2.12 -12.44
N ARG A 75 -10.68 -1.02 -11.89
CA ARG A 75 -11.38 0.04 -12.65
C ARG A 75 -10.43 1.08 -13.23
N VAL A 76 -9.17 1.12 -12.80
CA VAL A 76 -8.16 2.02 -13.37
C VAL A 76 -7.86 1.59 -14.81
N THR A 77 -8.25 2.41 -15.78
CA THR A 77 -7.70 2.35 -17.14
C THR A 77 -6.32 3.01 -17.14
N GLU A 78 -5.41 2.59 -18.02
CA GLU A 78 -4.02 3.12 -18.09
C GLU A 78 -3.96 4.65 -18.26
N SER A 79 -5.07 5.29 -18.65
CA SER A 79 -5.23 6.73 -18.85
C SER A 79 -5.64 7.51 -17.59
N ASP A 80 -6.06 6.84 -16.51
CA ASP A 80 -6.70 7.47 -15.33
C ASP A 80 -5.93 7.13 -14.04
N LEU A 81 -4.63 7.42 -14.04
CA LEU A 81 -3.74 7.30 -12.88
C LEU A 81 -4.00 8.42 -11.86
N SER A 82 -5.23 8.55 -11.40
CA SER A 82 -5.60 9.40 -10.27
C SER A 82 -5.53 8.58 -8.98
N ILE A 83 -4.50 8.81 -8.16
CA ILE A 83 -4.38 8.19 -6.84
C ILE A 83 -5.47 8.80 -5.95
N HIS A 84 -6.55 8.04 -5.76
CA HIS A 84 -7.62 8.40 -4.83
C HIS A 84 -7.25 7.88 -3.44
N TRP A 85 -6.97 8.80 -2.53
CA TRP A 85 -6.89 8.47 -1.10
C TRP A 85 -8.26 8.08 -0.61
N VAL A 86 -8.34 6.95 0.08
CA VAL A 86 -9.55 6.49 0.76
C VAL A 86 -9.31 6.72 2.25
N THR A 87 -10.05 7.65 2.85
CA THR A 87 -9.91 7.96 4.28
C THR A 87 -10.72 7.00 5.14
N VAL A 88 -10.55 7.06 6.46
CA VAL A 88 -11.37 6.30 7.41
C VAL A 88 -12.85 6.69 7.29
N GLU A 89 -13.18 7.93 6.93
CA GLU A 89 -14.57 8.33 6.69
C GLU A 89 -15.16 7.63 5.45
N ASP A 90 -14.38 7.48 4.37
CA ASP A 90 -14.76 6.70 3.18
C ASP A 90 -14.93 5.20 3.49
N ILE A 91 -14.45 4.78 4.66
CA ILE A 91 -14.49 3.42 5.21
C ILE A 91 -15.68 3.26 6.18
N ILE A 92 -16.18 4.29 6.84
CA ILE A 92 -17.28 4.06 7.82
C ILE A 92 -18.68 4.14 7.14
N THR A 93 -18.75 4.69 5.93
CA THR A 93 -19.99 4.89 5.16
C THR A 93 -20.30 3.72 4.20
#